data_AF-A0A2Z2KD00-F1
#
_entry.id   AF-A0A2Z2KD00-F1
#
_cell.length_a   1.000
_cell.length_b   1.000
_cell.length_c   1.000
_cell.angle_alpha   90.00
_cell.angle_beta   90.00
_cell.angle_gamma   90.00
#
_symmetry.space_group_name_H-M   'P 1'
#
loop_
_entity.id
_entity.type
_entity.pdbx_description
1 polymer ?
#
loop_
_entity_poly.entity_id
_entity_poly.type
_entity_poly.pdbx_seq_one_letter_code
_entity_poly.pdbx_strand_id
1 'polypeptide(L)'
;MKAVVELRIETEVNNEMAETKSLIYQILKVIESGKEPKLADLEGVTLEGFHSALEQIMENKLATHISFTQSGKSKGKVKKQVTAHLEGSTLTAQGSNYIHMQESREY
;
A
#
# COMPACT_ATOMS: atom_id res chain seq x y z
N MET A 1 18.58 -6.45 56.43
CA MET A 1 18.60 -7.14 55.12
C MET A 1 17.53 -6.51 54.24
N LYS A 2 17.91 -5.81 53.17
CA LYS A 2 16.99 -5.32 52.12
C LYS A 2 17.48 -5.91 50.80
N ALA A 3 16.66 -6.74 50.16
CA ALA A 3 16.93 -7.22 48.82
C ALA A 3 16.51 -6.12 47.82
N VAL A 4 17.45 -5.70 46.98
CA VAL A 4 17.19 -4.85 45.82
C VAL A 4 16.92 -5.80 44.67
N VAL A 5 15.69 -5.78 44.14
CA VAL A 5 15.32 -6.52 42.93
C VAL A 5 15.56 -5.57 41.76
N GLU A 6 16.68 -5.76 41.05
CA GLU A 6 16.89 -5.11 39.75
C GLU A 6 16.03 -5.85 38.71
N LEU A 7 14.91 -5.25 38.31
CA LEU A 7 14.23 -5.65 37.08
C LEU A 7 15.09 -5.19 35.90
N ARG A 8 15.88 -6.10 35.35
CA ARG A 8 16.39 -5.96 33.98
C ARG A 8 15.22 -6.26 33.05
N ILE A 9 14.66 -5.21 32.47
CA ILE A 9 13.82 -5.35 31.28
C ILE A 9 14.81 -5.66 30.16
N GLU A 10 14.96 -6.95 29.84
CA GLU A 10 15.53 -7.36 28.56
C GLU A 10 14.52 -6.93 27.50
N THR A 11 14.73 -5.74 26.93
CA THR A 11 14.08 -5.37 25.69
C THR A 11 14.68 -6.30 24.63
N GLU A 12 14.04 -7.44 24.40
CA GLU A 12 14.18 -8.18 23.16
C GLU A 12 13.82 -7.19 22.05
N VAL A 13 14.85 -6.58 21.47
CA VAL A 13 14.75 -5.91 20.18
C VAL A 13 14.53 -7.04 19.19
N ASN A 14 13.26 -7.49 19.10
CA ASN A 14 12.82 -8.34 18.03
C ASN A 14 13.14 -7.59 16.75
N ASN A 15 14.18 -8.07 16.08
CA ASN A 15 14.61 -7.67 14.76
C ASN A 15 13.56 -8.16 13.75
N GLU A 16 12.32 -7.67 13.87
CA GLU A 16 11.30 -7.75 12.83
C GLU A 16 11.49 -6.58 11.88
N MET A 17 12.68 -6.50 11.26
CA MET A 17 12.74 -6.04 9.88
C MET A 17 12.13 -7.14 9.01
N ALA A 18 10.84 -7.41 9.17
CA ALA A 18 10.08 -7.95 8.06
C ALA A 18 10.19 -6.86 6.99
N GLU A 19 10.98 -7.10 5.94
CA GLU A 19 11.10 -6.20 4.79
C GLU A 19 9.67 -5.87 4.35
N THR A 20 9.17 -4.71 4.78
CA THR A 20 7.76 -4.42 4.62
C THR A 20 7.61 -4.07 3.16
N LYS A 21 7.16 -5.06 2.36
CA LYS A 21 7.00 -4.90 0.92
C LYS A 21 6.26 -3.60 0.65
N SER A 22 6.70 -2.89 -0.39
CA SER A 22 6.15 -1.57 -0.71
C SER A 22 4.63 -1.61 -0.83
N LEU A 23 3.96 -0.51 -0.48
CA LEU A 23 2.51 -0.39 -0.65
C LEU A 23 2.07 -0.67 -2.10
N ILE A 24 2.90 -0.27 -3.07
CA ILE A 24 2.71 -0.58 -4.49
C ILE A 24 2.69 -2.10 -4.71
N TYR A 25 3.64 -2.84 -4.16
CA TYR A 25 3.66 -4.30 -4.24
C TYR A 25 2.38 -4.91 -3.67
N GLN A 26 1.98 -4.47 -2.46
CA GLN A 26 0.79 -5.01 -1.79
C GLN A 26 -0.47 -4.81 -2.65
N ILE A 27 -0.67 -3.60 -3.21
CA ILE A 27 -1.78 -3.31 -4.12
C ILE A 27 -1.73 -4.18 -5.38
N LEU A 28 -0.55 -4.32 -6.00
CA LEU A 28 -0.39 -5.13 -7.20
C LEU A 28 -0.66 -6.62 -6.95
N LYS A 29 -0.32 -7.17 -5.78
CA LYS A 29 -0.67 -8.56 -5.41
C LYS A 29 -2.17 -8.78 -5.24
N VAL A 30 -2.90 -7.78 -4.76
CA VAL A 30 -4.37 -7.86 -4.69
C VAL A 30 -4.95 -7.91 -6.11
N ILE A 31 -4.44 -7.07 -7.02
CA ILE A 31 -4.82 -7.07 -8.44
C ILE A 31 -4.45 -8.40 -9.11
N GLU A 32 -3.26 -8.95 -8.83
CA GLU A 32 -2.81 -10.26 -9.33
C GLU A 32 -3.80 -11.38 -8.95
N SER A 33 -4.36 -11.29 -7.74
CA SER A 33 -5.35 -12.23 -7.23
C SER A 33 -6.74 -12.07 -7.85
N GLY A 34 -6.91 -11.17 -8.82
CA GLY A 34 -8.19 -10.85 -9.47
C GLY A 34 -9.16 -10.09 -8.57
N LYS A 35 -8.66 -9.48 -7.48
CA LYS A 35 -9.47 -8.71 -6.53
C LYS A 35 -9.24 -7.21 -6.74
N GLU A 36 -10.25 -6.44 -6.35
CA GLU A 36 -10.14 -4.98 -6.31
C GLU A 36 -9.39 -4.55 -5.04
N PRO A 37 -8.31 -3.74 -5.14
CA PRO A 37 -7.61 -3.26 -3.96
C PRO A 37 -8.47 -2.23 -3.23
N LYS A 38 -8.72 -2.47 -1.94
CA LYS A 38 -9.46 -1.54 -1.07
C LYS A 38 -8.53 -1.07 0.04
N LEU A 39 -8.65 0.20 0.41
CA LEU A 39 -7.90 0.78 1.53
C LEU A 39 -8.11 -0.04 2.82
N ALA A 40 -9.31 -0.57 3.05
CA ALA A 40 -9.63 -1.37 4.23
C ALA A 40 -8.87 -2.70 4.31
N ASP A 41 -8.35 -3.21 3.19
CA ASP A 41 -7.58 -4.45 3.13
C ASP A 41 -6.07 -4.21 3.38
N LEU A 42 -5.68 -2.94 3.57
CA LEU A 42 -4.28 -2.52 3.72
C LEU A 42 -4.07 -1.91 5.11
N GLU A 43 -3.40 -2.65 5.99
CA GLU A 43 -3.19 -2.24 7.38
C GLU A 43 -2.18 -1.07 7.47
N GLY A 44 -2.51 -0.07 8.31
CA GLY A 44 -1.61 1.06 8.58
C GLY A 44 -1.49 2.08 7.44
N VAL A 45 -2.28 1.95 6.37
CA VAL A 45 -2.22 2.85 5.20
C VAL A 45 -3.21 4.01 5.33
N THR A 46 -2.76 5.23 5.04
CA THR A 46 -3.64 6.40 4.97
C THR A 46 -4.30 6.50 3.59
N LEU A 47 -5.47 7.16 3.52
CA LEU A 47 -6.14 7.41 2.24
C LEU A 47 -5.22 8.12 1.23
N GLU A 48 -4.41 9.08 1.69
CA GLU A 48 -3.45 9.80 0.87
C GLU A 48 -2.33 8.88 0.36
N GLY A 49 -1.79 8.02 1.23
CA GLY A 49 -0.78 7.03 0.84
C GLY A 49 -1.31 6.03 -0.19
N PHE A 50 -2.55 5.57 -0.02
CA PHE A 50 -3.21 4.68 -0.97
C PHE A 50 -3.42 5.35 -2.34
N HIS A 51 -3.92 6.58 -2.36
CA HIS A 51 -4.07 7.33 -3.61
C HIS A 51 -2.73 7.57 -4.31
N SER A 52 -1.70 8.01 -3.56
CA SER A 52 -0.37 8.22 -4.12
C SER A 52 0.23 6.93 -4.69
N ALA A 53 0.02 5.78 -4.05
CA ALA A 53 0.48 4.50 -4.58
C ALA A 53 -0.26 4.10 -5.86
N LEU A 54 -1.58 4.33 -5.93
CA LEU A 54 -2.36 4.07 -7.15
C LEU A 54 -1.96 5.01 -8.30
N GLU A 55 -1.68 6.28 -8.02
CA GLU A 55 -1.13 7.22 -9.01
C GLU A 55 0.21 6.72 -9.55
N GLN A 56 1.12 6.29 -8.66
CA GLN A 56 2.41 5.73 -9.09
C GLN A 56 2.23 4.45 -9.92
N ILE A 57 1.30 3.56 -9.57
CA ILE A 57 0.98 2.36 -10.35
C ILE A 57 0.53 2.74 -11.76
N MET A 58 -0.34 3.75 -11.87
CA MET A 58 -0.84 4.25 -13.15
C MET A 58 0.26 4.91 -13.99
N GLU A 59 1.05 5.80 -13.38
CA GLU A 59 2.17 6.52 -14.03
C GLU A 59 3.23 5.54 -14.56
N ASN A 60 3.56 4.52 -13.77
CA ASN A 60 4.52 3.48 -14.14
C ASN A 60 3.89 2.36 -14.99
N LYS A 61 2.60 2.46 -15.35
CA LYS A 61 1.86 1.50 -16.17
C LYS A 61 1.96 0.07 -15.65
N LEU A 62 1.92 -0.11 -14.33
CA LEU A 62 2.03 -1.43 -13.68
C LEU A 62 0.70 -2.18 -13.71
N ALA A 63 -0.43 -1.47 -13.75
CA ALA A 63 -1.76 -2.04 -13.90
C ALA A 63 -2.64 -1.16 -14.80
N THR A 64 -3.68 -1.74 -15.38
CA THR A 64 -4.69 -1.06 -16.22
C THR A 64 -6.01 -0.89 -15.49
N HIS A 65 -6.92 -0.09 -16.06
CA HIS A 65 -8.27 0.18 -15.54
C HIS A 65 -8.30 0.85 -14.15
N ILE A 66 -7.24 1.58 -13.82
CA ILE A 66 -7.19 2.48 -12.68
C ILE A 66 -7.55 3.88 -13.19
N SER A 67 -8.59 4.47 -12.61
CA SER A 67 -9.00 5.85 -12.95
C SER A 67 -9.43 6.62 -11.71
N PHE A 68 -9.31 7.95 -11.78
CA PHE A 68 -9.67 8.83 -10.68
C PHE A 68 -10.74 9.81 -11.14
N THR A 69 -11.82 9.93 -10.38
CA THR A 69 -12.78 11.01 -10.56
C THR A 69 -12.63 12.00 -9.43
N GLN A 70 -12.40 13.27 -9.78
CA GLN A 70 -12.48 14.38 -8.83
C GLN A 70 -13.88 14.95 -8.86
N SER A 71 -14.56 14.94 -7.72
CA SER A 71 -15.89 15.55 -7.57
C SER A 71 -15.83 16.74 -6.60
N GLY A 72 -16.25 17.91 -7.07
CA GLY A 72 -16.41 19.11 -6.25
C GLY A 72 -16.46 20.44 -6.99
N LYS A 73 -17.62 21.11 -7.01
CA LYS A 73 -17.80 22.50 -7.50
C LYS A 73 -17.51 23.50 -6.39
N SER A 74 -16.34 24.14 -6.36
CA SER A 74 -16.08 25.17 -5.34
C SER A 74 -16.68 26.53 -5.72
N LYS A 75 -17.97 26.72 -5.39
CA LYS A 75 -18.46 28.00 -4.85
C LYS A 75 -18.39 27.90 -3.32
N GLY A 76 -17.21 28.20 -2.76
CA GLY A 76 -17.11 28.71 -1.39
C GLY A 76 -16.58 27.79 -0.29
N LYS A 77 -16.48 26.47 -0.48
CA LYS A 77 -15.71 25.49 0.35
C LYS A 77 -16.14 24.08 -0.06
N VAL A 78 -15.38 23.42 -0.94
CA VAL A 78 -15.61 22.01 -1.27
C VAL A 78 -14.39 21.21 -0.88
N LYS A 79 -14.57 20.26 0.03
CA LYS A 79 -13.61 19.17 0.25
C LYS A 79 -13.52 18.42 -1.07
N LYS A 80 -12.38 18.52 -1.76
CA LYS A 80 -12.11 17.76 -2.98
C LYS A 80 -12.21 16.28 -2.61
N GLN A 81 -13.22 15.58 -3.10
CA GLN A 81 -13.29 14.13 -3.00
C GLN A 81 -12.67 13.56 -4.27
N VAL A 82 -11.58 12.82 -4.09
CA VAL A 82 -10.96 12.01 -5.13
C VAL A 82 -11.44 10.59 -4.89
N THR A 83 -12.11 10.00 -5.88
CA THR A 83 -12.54 8.60 -5.84
C THR A 83 -11.73 7.83 -6.85
N ALA A 84 -11.05 6.77 -6.41
CA ALA A 84 -10.40 5.81 -7.27
C ALA A 84 -11.40 4.75 -7.74
N HIS A 85 -11.40 4.45 -9.03
CA HIS A 85 -12.15 3.36 -9.64
C HIS A 85 -11.16 2.31 -10.11
N LEU A 86 -11.31 1.10 -9.60
CA LEU A 86 -10.35 0.01 -9.72
C LEU A 86 -11.00 -1.27 -10.28
N GLU A 87 -12.29 -1.23 -10.61
CA GLU A 87 -13.03 -2.35 -11.16
C GLU A 87 -12.40 -2.85 -12.47
N GLY A 88 -12.18 -4.17 -12.56
CA GLY A 88 -11.54 -4.77 -13.72
C GLY A 88 -10.05 -4.45 -13.87
N SER A 89 -9.40 -3.96 -12.81
CA SER A 89 -7.95 -3.75 -12.80
C SER A 89 -7.22 -5.05 -13.09
N THR A 90 -6.26 -4.99 -14.02
CA THR A 90 -5.41 -6.13 -14.39
C THR A 90 -3.95 -5.70 -14.43
N LEU A 91 -3.05 -6.61 -14.06
CA LEU A 91 -1.62 -6.35 -14.18
C LEU A 91 -1.20 -6.20 -15.64
N THR A 92 -0.26 -5.30 -15.88
CA THR A 92 0.51 -5.31 -17.12
C THR A 92 1.68 -6.29 -17.02
N ALA A 93 2.34 -6.54 -18.14
CA ALA A 93 3.63 -7.26 -18.12
C ALA A 93 4.67 -6.56 -17.23
N GLN A 94 4.65 -5.22 -17.17
CA GLN A 94 5.54 -4.45 -16.31
C GLN A 94 5.20 -4.63 -14.83
N GLY A 95 3.92 -4.62 -14.47
CA GLY A 95 3.48 -4.89 -13.10
C GLY A 95 3.83 -6.30 -12.62
N SER A 96 3.67 -7.29 -13.50
CA SER A 96 4.05 -8.68 -13.21
C SER A 96 5.55 -8.81 -12.98
N ASN A 97 6.37 -8.16 -13.83
CA ASN A 97 7.81 -8.12 -13.65
C ASN A 97 8.22 -7.38 -12.36
N TYR A 98 7.52 -6.30 -12.01
CA TYR A 98 7.77 -5.58 -10.76
C TYR A 98 7.55 -6.47 -9.54
N ILE A 99 6.44 -7.21 -9.49
CA ILE A 99 6.16 -8.20 -8.43
C ILE A 99 7.31 -9.20 -8.34
N HIS A 100 7.68 -9.81 -9.46
CA HIS A 100 8.73 -10.81 -9.51
C HIS A 100 10.09 -10.26 -9.04
N MET A 101 10.44 -9.04 -9.42
CA MET A 101 11.66 -8.37 -8.95
C MET A 101 11.63 -8.07 -7.45
N GLN A 102 10.47 -7.74 -6.88
CA GLN A 102 10.33 -7.53 -5.44
C GLN A 102 10.46 -8.85 -4.68
N GLU A 103 9.87 -9.93 -5.17
CA GLU A 103 9.96 -11.27 -4.58
C GLU A 103 11.37 -11.87 -4.70
N SER A 104 12.10 -11.55 -5.77
CA SER A 104 13.46 -12.04 -5.99
C SER A 104 14.51 -11.35 -5.10
N ARG A 105 14.19 -10.19 -4.51
CA ARG A 105 15.08 -9.47 -3.59
C ARG A 105 15.11 -10.07 -2.18
N GLU A 106 14.18 -10.97 -1.87
CA GLU A 106 14.03 -11.62 -0.56
C GLU A 106 14.84 -12.92 -0.38
N TYR A 107 15.73 -13.26 -1.33
CA TYR A 107 16.56 -14.48 -1.28
C TYR A 107 18.06 -14.19 -1.31
#